data_AF-A0A7S1LLP4-F1
#
_entry.id   AF-A0A7S1LLP4-F1
#
_cell.length_a   1.000
_cell.length_b   1.000
_cell.length_c   1.000
_cell.angle_alpha   90.00
_cell.angle_beta   90.00
_cell.angle_gamma   90.00
#
_symmetry.space_group_name_H-M   'P 1'
#
loop_
_entity.id
_entity.type
_entity.pdbx_description
1 polymer ?
#
loop_
_entity_poly.entity_id
_entity_poly.type
_entity_poly.pdbx_seq_one_letter_code
_entity_poly.pdbx_strand_id
1 'polypeptide(L)'
;ADWQGEPIQIMQTFGPEILALKDAVNSGDLEKVSAKLPGFDVYASGVYRNKAALKEKAQTAIDKMATALDSKDTAGVKSAYAEFLKVTTLEEIFSLPKTKNYHQINVRSMGG
;
A
#
# COMPACT_ATOMS: atom_id res chain seq x y z
N ALA A 1 -26.08 7.76 -0.47
CA ALA A 1 -25.39 7.02 -1.53
C ALA A 1 -23.93 6.96 -1.13
N ASP A 2 -23.59 6.00 -0.27
CA ASP A 2 -22.37 6.02 0.53
C ASP A 2 -21.70 4.66 0.39
N TRP A 3 -21.26 4.31 -0.81
CA TRP A 3 -20.69 2.99 -1.10
C TRP A 3 -19.48 3.03 -2.06
N GLN A 4 -18.80 4.17 -2.14
CA GLN A 4 -17.50 4.29 -2.83
C GLN A 4 -16.46 5.12 -2.06
N GLY A 5 -16.83 5.77 -0.94
CA GLY A 5 -15.91 6.65 -0.17
C GLY A 5 -15.09 5.95 0.91
N GLU A 6 -15.58 4.84 1.46
CA GLU A 6 -14.90 4.05 2.50
C GLU A 6 -13.47 3.58 2.12
N PRO A 7 -13.21 3.01 0.92
CA PRO A 7 -11.86 2.57 0.57
C PRO A 7 -10.87 3.75 0.44
N ILE A 8 -11.34 4.91 -0.01
CA ILE A 8 -10.48 6.11 -0.11
C ILE A 8 -10.18 6.67 1.28
N GLN A 9 -11.17 6.70 2.17
CA GLN A 9 -10.98 7.12 3.57
C GLN A 9 -10.00 6.19 4.30
N ILE A 10 -10.14 4.87 4.16
CA ILE A 10 -9.20 3.90 4.71
C ILE A 10 -7.81 4.14 4.12
N MET A 11 -7.71 4.35 2.81
CA MET A 11 -6.42 4.65 2.18
C MET A 11 -5.77 5.94 2.71
N GLN A 12 -6.55 6.98 2.97
CA GLN A 12 -6.02 8.25 3.50
C GLN A 12 -5.66 8.19 4.98
N THR A 13 -6.37 7.38 5.76
CA THR A 13 -6.08 7.19 7.20
C THR A 13 -4.90 6.26 7.40
N PHE A 14 -4.91 5.09 6.75
CA PHE A 14 -3.91 4.05 6.95
C PHE A 14 -2.71 4.17 6.00
N GLY A 15 -2.85 4.81 4.84
CA GLY A 15 -1.74 5.05 3.90
C GLY A 15 -0.53 5.76 4.54
N PRO A 16 -0.69 6.91 5.23
CA PRO A 16 0.43 7.56 5.92
C PRO A 16 0.97 6.74 7.09
N GLU A 17 0.13 5.98 7.81
CA GLU A 17 0.60 5.07 8.87
C GLU A 17 1.44 3.93 8.31
N ILE A 18 1.02 3.35 7.17
CA ILE A 18 1.76 2.33 6.45
C ILE A 18 3.09 2.91 5.99
N LEU A 19 3.11 4.11 5.41
CA LEU A 19 4.36 4.78 4.99
C LEU A 19 5.27 5.14 6.17
N ALA A 20 4.71 5.53 7.32
CA ALA A 20 5.48 5.80 8.53
C ALA A 20 6.19 4.55 9.07
N LEU A 21 5.64 3.35 8.82
CA LEU A 21 6.30 2.08 9.15
C LEU A 21 7.54 1.81 8.30
N LYS A 22 7.76 2.51 7.19
CA LYS A 22 8.99 2.39 6.40
C LYS A 22 10.22 2.65 7.26
N ASP A 23 10.16 3.63 8.17
CA ASP A 23 11.24 3.94 9.10
C ASP A 23 11.45 2.83 10.14
N ALA A 24 10.36 2.30 10.72
CA ALA A 24 10.40 1.18 11.65
C ALA A 24 10.96 -0.10 11.00
N VAL A 25 10.49 -0.43 9.79
CA VAL A 25 11.00 -1.52 8.96
C VAL A 25 12.48 -1.31 8.64
N ASN A 26 12.91 -0.08 8.36
CA ASN A 26 14.31 0.23 8.04
C ASN A 26 15.24 0.13 9.26
N SER A 27 14.78 0.63 10.41
CA SER A 27 15.47 0.53 11.71
C SER A 27 15.48 -0.88 12.29
N GLY A 28 14.66 -1.81 11.76
CA GLY A 28 14.56 -3.18 12.28
C GLY A 28 13.65 -3.28 13.51
N ASP A 29 12.74 -2.33 13.67
CA ASP A 29 11.80 -2.20 14.79
C ASP A 29 10.60 -3.14 14.59
N LEU A 30 10.87 -4.45 14.70
CA LEU A 30 9.90 -5.53 14.41
C LEU A 30 8.63 -5.46 15.27
N GLU A 31 8.73 -4.98 16.50
CA GLU A 31 7.59 -4.83 17.41
C GLU A 31 6.57 -3.81 16.88
N LYS A 32 7.04 -2.67 16.36
CA LYS A 32 6.16 -1.66 15.74
C LYS A 32 5.49 -2.17 14.48
N VAL A 33 6.22 -2.93 13.66
CA VAL A 33 5.67 -3.51 12.43
C VAL A 33 4.62 -4.57 12.76
N SER A 34 4.90 -5.45 13.73
CA SER A 34 3.95 -6.47 14.20
C SER A 34 2.68 -5.85 14.80
N ALA A 35 2.82 -4.80 15.62
CA ALA A 35 1.68 -4.09 16.21
C ALA A 35 0.76 -3.45 15.15
N LYS A 36 1.30 -3.13 13.97
CA LYS A 36 0.56 -2.51 12.86
C LYS A 36 0.13 -3.48 11.77
N LEU A 37 0.62 -4.72 11.80
CA LEU A 37 0.24 -5.83 10.91
C LEU A 37 -1.28 -5.99 10.72
N PRO A 38 -2.13 -5.98 11.77
CA PRO A 38 -3.59 -6.02 11.59
C PRO A 38 -4.13 -4.83 10.79
N GLY A 39 -3.48 -3.66 10.83
CA GLY A 39 -3.83 -2.49 10.03
C GLY A 39 -3.60 -2.69 8.53
N PHE A 40 -2.60 -3.50 8.14
CA PHE A 40 -2.38 -3.85 6.74
C PHE A 40 -3.48 -4.77 6.20
N ASP A 41 -3.94 -5.74 6.99
CA ASP A 41 -5.04 -6.61 6.57
C ASP A 41 -6.36 -5.84 6.44
N VAL A 42 -6.64 -4.93 7.39
CA VAL A 42 -7.79 -4.01 7.31
C VAL A 42 -7.69 -3.11 6.07
N TYR A 43 -6.50 -2.57 5.77
CA TYR A 43 -6.27 -1.82 4.55
C TYR A 43 -6.53 -2.66 3.29
N ALA A 44 -5.94 -3.86 3.22
CA ALA A 44 -6.07 -4.73 2.05
C ALA A 44 -7.53 -5.15 1.81
N SER A 45 -8.24 -5.52 2.88
CA SER A 45 -9.64 -5.93 2.83
C SER A 45 -10.60 -4.76 2.58
N GLY A 46 -10.30 -3.58 3.12
CA GLY A 46 -11.10 -2.37 2.97
C GLY A 46 -10.92 -1.69 1.61
N VAL A 47 -9.68 -1.44 1.21
CA VAL A 47 -9.33 -0.75 -0.04
C VAL A 47 -9.60 -1.63 -1.26
N TYR A 48 -9.27 -2.92 -1.20
CA TYR A 48 -9.43 -3.85 -2.33
C TYR A 48 -10.65 -4.77 -2.21
N ARG A 49 -11.69 -4.35 -1.46
CA ARG A 49 -12.96 -5.10 -1.35
C ARG A 49 -13.52 -5.53 -2.71
N ASN A 50 -13.39 -4.68 -3.72
CA ASN A 50 -13.89 -4.92 -5.08
C ASN A 50 -12.80 -5.43 -6.07
N LYS A 51 -11.59 -5.72 -5.58
CA LYS A 51 -10.41 -6.09 -6.38
C LYS A 51 -9.73 -7.31 -5.76
N ALA A 52 -10.31 -8.49 -5.94
CA ALA A 52 -9.82 -9.76 -5.40
C ALA A 52 -8.34 -10.04 -5.72
N ALA A 53 -7.90 -9.79 -6.95
CA ALA A 53 -6.51 -10.03 -7.35
C ALA A 53 -5.49 -9.14 -6.59
N LEU A 54 -5.84 -7.88 -6.31
CA LEU A 54 -4.99 -6.98 -5.53
C LEU A 54 -5.03 -7.33 -4.04
N LYS A 55 -6.22 -7.67 -3.53
CA LYS A 55 -6.39 -8.15 -2.16
C LYS A 55 -5.53 -9.39 -1.88
N GLU A 56 -5.57 -10.38 -2.77
CA GLU A 56 -4.81 -11.64 -2.61
C GLU A 56 -3.30 -11.41 -2.63
N LYS A 57 -2.82 -10.52 -3.52
CA LYS A 57 -1.40 -10.12 -3.52
C LYS A 57 -1.00 -9.34 -2.28
N ALA A 58 -1.87 -8.45 -1.79
CA ALA A 58 -1.63 -7.70 -0.57
C ALA A 58 -1.59 -8.64 0.65
N GLN A 59 -2.53 -9.59 0.76
CA GLN A 59 -2.54 -10.61 1.80
C GLN A 59 -1.32 -11.53 1.74
N THR A 60 -0.88 -11.93 0.54
CA THR A 60 0.37 -12.70 0.38
C THR A 60 1.58 -11.93 0.92
N ALA A 61 1.66 -10.63 0.64
CA ALA A 61 2.75 -9.80 1.17
C ALA A 61 2.65 -9.63 2.69
N ILE A 62 1.44 -9.50 3.25
CA ILE A 62 1.20 -9.46 4.70
C ILE A 62 1.63 -10.77 5.38
N ASP A 63 1.27 -11.92 4.80
CA ASP A 63 1.61 -13.25 5.33
C ASP A 63 3.14 -13.48 5.33
N LYS A 64 3.82 -13.09 4.25
CA LYS A 64 5.28 -13.06 4.21
C LYS A 64 5.89 -12.15 5.27
N MET A 65 5.29 -10.98 5.49
CA MET A 65 5.72 -10.04 6.51
C MET A 65 5.54 -10.62 7.92
N ALA A 66 4.42 -11.30 8.19
CA ALA A 66 4.14 -11.98 9.45
C ALA A 66 5.13 -13.12 9.72
N THR A 67 5.40 -13.96 8.71
CA THR A 67 6.40 -15.02 8.79
C THR A 67 7.80 -14.47 9.07
N ALA A 68 8.19 -13.39 8.38
CA ALA A 68 9.47 -12.74 8.59
C ALA A 68 9.56 -12.09 9.99
N LEU A 69 8.45 -11.53 10.51
CA LEU A 69 8.38 -10.99 11.87
C LEU A 69 8.54 -12.09 12.93
N ASP A 70 7.87 -13.24 12.74
CA ASP A 70 7.98 -14.40 13.62
C ASP A 70 9.43 -14.95 13.65
N SER A 71 10.06 -15.03 12.48
CA SER A 71 11.47 -15.44 12.34
C SER A 71 12.47 -14.34 12.75
N LYS A 72 12.00 -13.15 13.17
CA LYS A 72 12.80 -11.95 13.45
C LYS A 72 13.73 -11.53 12.29
N ASP A 73 13.33 -11.83 11.07
CA ASP A 73 14.09 -11.58 9.86
C ASP A 73 13.79 -10.18 9.30
N THR A 74 14.60 -9.21 9.71
CA THR A 74 14.44 -7.80 9.30
C THR A 74 14.56 -7.59 7.79
N ALA A 75 15.36 -8.41 7.10
CA ALA A 75 15.53 -8.34 5.64
C ALA A 75 14.27 -8.82 4.88
N GLY A 76 13.65 -9.89 5.37
CA GLY A 76 12.40 -10.44 4.88
C GLY A 76 11.24 -9.50 5.13
N VAL A 77 11.18 -8.86 6.30
CA VAL A 77 10.19 -7.81 6.59
C VAL A 77 10.35 -6.63 5.64
N LYS A 78 11.58 -6.14 5.39
CA LYS A 78 11.84 -5.09 4.38
C LYS A 78 11.37 -5.50 2.99
N SER A 79 11.67 -6.72 2.57
CA SER A 79 11.33 -7.22 1.23
C SER A 79 9.82 -7.39 1.06
N ALA A 80 9.15 -8.00 2.04
CA ALA A 80 7.70 -8.19 2.05
C ALA A 80 6.95 -6.85 2.11
N TYR A 81 7.44 -5.90 2.91
CA TYR A 81 6.89 -4.56 2.98
C TYR A 81 7.05 -3.79 1.66
N ALA A 82 8.21 -3.89 0.99
CA ALA A 82 8.40 -3.31 -0.35
C ALA A 82 7.49 -3.96 -1.41
N GLU A 83 7.26 -5.28 -1.32
CA GLU A 83 6.31 -5.99 -2.17
C GLU A 83 4.87 -5.52 -1.92
N PHE A 84 4.49 -5.32 -0.65
CA PHE A 84 3.19 -4.75 -0.29
C PHE A 84 3.00 -3.33 -0.87
N LEU A 85 3.99 -2.46 -0.74
CA LEU A 85 3.94 -1.10 -1.30
C LEU A 85 3.81 -1.10 -2.83
N LYS A 86 4.48 -2.03 -3.51
CA LYS A 86 4.35 -2.23 -4.97
C LYS A 86 2.98 -2.72 -5.37
N VAL A 87 2.42 -3.70 -4.66
CA VAL A 87 1.08 -4.24 -4.93
C VAL A 87 0.01 -3.18 -4.69
N THR A 88 0.17 -2.41 -3.62
CA THR A 88 -0.80 -1.39 -3.23
C THR A 88 -0.66 -0.10 -4.03
N THR A 89 0.47 0.08 -4.72
CA THR A 89 0.84 1.33 -5.40
C THR A 89 0.79 2.55 -4.47
N LEU A 90 0.88 2.34 -3.15
CA LEU A 90 0.81 3.41 -2.15
C LEU A 90 1.89 4.46 -2.38
N GLU A 91 3.11 4.02 -2.73
CA GLU A 91 4.19 4.93 -3.10
C GLU A 91 3.86 5.69 -4.38
N GLU A 92 3.24 5.12 -5.42
CA GLU A 92 2.83 5.93 -6.58
C GLU A 92 1.72 6.92 -6.20
N ILE A 93 0.71 6.49 -5.44
CA ILE A 93 -0.43 7.34 -5.06
C ILE A 93 0.02 8.54 -4.18
N PHE A 94 0.98 8.34 -3.28
CA PHE A 94 1.48 9.39 -2.38
C PHE A 94 2.76 10.09 -2.86
N SER A 95 3.58 9.46 -3.71
CA SER A 95 4.79 10.05 -4.29
C SER A 95 4.52 10.78 -5.60
N LEU A 96 3.34 10.61 -6.22
CA LEU A 96 2.90 11.50 -7.28
C LEU A 96 2.93 12.94 -6.73
N PRO A 97 3.79 13.84 -7.27
CA PRO A 97 3.57 15.26 -7.04
C PRO A 97 2.15 15.56 -7.50
N LYS A 98 1.45 16.50 -6.83
CA LYS A 98 0.16 17.04 -7.29
C LYS A 98 0.30 17.67 -8.69
N THR A 99 0.58 16.90 -9.74
CA THR A 99 0.34 17.33 -11.11
C THR A 99 -1.13 17.09 -11.33
N LYS A 100 -1.89 18.16 -11.12
CA LYS A 100 -3.18 18.33 -11.76
C LYS A 100 -2.97 18.16 -13.26
N ASN A 101 -3.16 16.95 -13.81
CA ASN A 101 -3.35 16.75 -15.24
C ASN A 101 -4.27 15.54 -15.49
N TYR A 102 -5.41 15.51 -14.79
CA TYR A 102 -6.65 15.11 -15.47
C TYR A 102 -7.00 16.25 -16.42
N HIS A 103 -6.42 16.31 -17.61
CA HIS A 103 -7.00 16.99 -18.78
C HIS A 103 -6.22 16.66 -20.06
N GLN A 104 -7.02 16.26 -21.06
CA GLN A 104 -6.74 16.31 -22.49
C GLN A 104 -5.92 15.16 -23.08
N ILE A 105 -6.64 14.06 -23.33
CA ILE A 105 -6.58 13.45 -24.66
C ILE A 105 -6.95 14.56 -25.65
N ASN A 106 -5.96 15.21 -26.27
CA ASN A 106 -6.16 15.91 -27.53
C ASN A 106 -5.26 15.28 -28.58
N VAL A 107 -5.67 14.11 -29.08
CA VAL A 107 -5.18 13.59 -30.36
C VAL A 107 -5.82 14.43 -31.45
N ARG A 108 -5.29 15.63 -31.67
CA ARG A 108 -5.59 16.44 -32.86
C ARG A 108 -4.31 17.09 -33.35
N SER A 109 -3.97 16.72 -34.58
CA SER A 109 -3.00 17.36 -35.47
C SER A 109 -1.51 17.18 -35.16
N MET A 110 -0.86 16.33 -35.92
CA MET A 110 0.33 16.73 -36.68
C MET A 110 0.33 15.97 -38.00
N GLY A 111 -0.23 16.61 -39.03
CA GLY A 111 0.23 16.41 -40.39
C GLY A 111 1.57 17.14 -40.53
N GLY A 112 2.50 16.49 -41.20
CA GLY A 112 3.74 17.03 -41.73
C GLY A 112 4.06 16.25 -42.99
#